data_AF-A0A536VG32-F1
#
_entry.id   AF-A0A536VG32-F1
#
_cell.length_a   1.000
_cell.length_b   1.000
_cell.length_c   1.000
_cell.angle_alpha   90.00
_cell.angle_beta   90.00
_cell.angle_gamma   90.00
#
_symmetry.space_group_name_H-M   'P 1'
#
loop_
_entity.id
_entity.type
_entity.pdbx_description
1 polymer ?
#
loop_
_entity_poly.entity_id
_entity_poly.type
_entity_poly.pdbx_seq_one_letter_code
_entity_poly.pdbx_strand_id
1 'polypeptide(L)'
;SKDPMIELARAFDADARAIRKKFETEVDGPMKQQQELLARARFAVYGDSLYPDATFTLRLSYGAVQGYDDNGARVGPFTTIAGAFARHTGTDPFALPKSWLTAKARLAPDVQFNFVTSNDIIGGNSGSPVVNQRGEVVGLVFDGNIESLGGEYGFDASVNRTVAVRSAALLEAMGKVYGAKRLVDELKGRPSTTRTAASGR
;
A
#
# COMPACT_ATOMS: atom_id res chain seq x y z
N SER A 1 39.50 -15.16 -1.09
CA SER A 1 39.82 -13.75 -1.41
C SER A 1 40.66 -13.18 -0.31
N LYS A 2 41.56 -12.23 -0.62
CA LYS A 2 42.29 -11.38 0.34
C LYS A 2 41.68 -9.97 0.42
N ASP A 3 40.48 -9.82 -0.14
CA ASP A 3 39.74 -8.58 -0.04
C ASP A 3 39.37 -8.34 1.44
N PRO A 4 39.68 -7.17 2.01
CA PRO A 4 39.45 -6.89 3.43
C PRO A 4 37.98 -7.03 3.87
N MET A 5 37.02 -6.73 2.99
CA MET A 5 35.60 -6.90 3.32
C MET A 5 35.19 -8.37 3.36
N ILE A 6 35.76 -9.19 2.48
CA ILE A 6 35.52 -10.65 2.49
C ILE A 6 36.18 -11.29 3.71
N GLU A 7 37.35 -10.82 4.13
CA GLU A 7 38.00 -11.29 5.36
C GLU A 7 37.18 -10.93 6.60
N LEU A 8 36.67 -9.69 6.69
CA LEU A 8 35.77 -9.27 7.76
C LEU A 8 34.50 -10.13 7.81
N ALA A 9 33.85 -10.37 6.67
CA ALA A 9 32.66 -11.23 6.61
C ALA A 9 32.96 -12.64 7.12
N ARG A 10 34.08 -13.23 6.68
CA ARG A 10 34.52 -14.57 7.12
C ARG A 10 34.83 -14.64 8.61
N ALA A 11 35.33 -13.56 9.19
CA ALA A 11 35.67 -13.52 10.61
C ALA A 11 34.46 -13.76 11.53
N PHE A 12 33.25 -13.35 11.11
CA PHE A 12 32.03 -13.50 11.91
C PHE A 12 31.03 -14.53 11.36
N ASP A 13 31.23 -14.99 10.13
CA ASP A 13 30.27 -15.84 9.42
C ASP A 13 30.00 -17.18 10.13
N ALA A 14 31.03 -17.81 10.72
CA ALA A 14 30.87 -19.06 11.44
C ALA A 14 29.99 -18.89 12.69
N ASP A 15 30.25 -17.86 13.50
CA ASP A 15 29.49 -17.56 14.71
C ASP A 15 28.05 -17.13 14.39
N ALA A 16 27.88 -16.29 13.36
CA ALA A 16 26.56 -15.86 12.89
C ALA A 16 25.70 -17.06 12.44
N ARG A 17 26.29 -18.00 11.67
CA ARG A 17 25.60 -19.23 11.27
C ARG A 17 25.31 -20.15 12.46
N ALA A 18 26.21 -20.24 13.43
CA ALA A 18 25.99 -21.05 14.63
C ALA A 18 24.81 -20.52 15.46
N ILE A 19 24.75 -19.19 15.68
CA ILE A 19 23.63 -18.53 16.36
C ILE A 19 22.33 -18.75 15.60
N ARG A 20 22.34 -18.53 14.27
CA ARG A 20 21.17 -18.75 13.42
C ARG A 20 20.67 -20.19 13.49
N LYS A 21 21.55 -21.17 13.35
CA LYS A 21 21.19 -22.60 13.41
C LYS A 21 20.58 -22.96 14.77
N LYS A 22 21.14 -22.43 15.86
CA LYS A 22 20.60 -22.64 17.21
C LYS A 22 19.18 -22.08 17.33
N PHE A 23 18.95 -20.85 16.87
CA PHE A 23 17.62 -20.24 16.87
C PHE A 23 16.62 -21.02 16.02
N GLU A 24 16.99 -21.38 14.79
CA GLU A 24 16.14 -22.16 13.88
C GLU A 24 15.75 -23.52 14.46
N THR A 25 16.67 -24.19 15.18
CA THR A 25 16.47 -25.54 15.70
C THR A 25 15.77 -25.56 17.06
N GLU A 26 16.18 -24.69 17.98
CA GLU A 26 15.74 -24.72 19.39
C GLU A 26 14.56 -23.79 19.66
N VAL A 27 14.30 -22.80 18.80
CA VAL A 27 13.23 -21.81 18.99
C VAL A 27 12.18 -21.91 17.88
N ASP A 28 12.55 -21.62 16.62
CA ASP A 28 11.57 -21.56 15.52
C ASP A 28 10.91 -22.91 15.25
N GLY A 29 11.70 -23.99 15.22
CA GLY A 29 11.19 -25.35 14.97
C GLY A 29 10.08 -25.75 15.97
N PRO A 30 10.37 -25.76 17.30
CA PRO A 30 9.37 -26.04 18.32
C PRO A 30 8.19 -25.06 18.30
N MET A 31 8.43 -23.75 18.12
CA MET A 31 7.36 -22.75 18.06
C MET A 31 6.37 -23.03 16.93
N LYS A 32 6.85 -23.37 15.72
CA LYS A 32 5.99 -23.70 14.57
C LYS A 32 5.08 -24.90 14.84
N GLN A 33 5.60 -25.94 15.47
CA GLN A 33 4.79 -27.11 15.86
C GLN A 33 3.67 -26.74 16.82
N GLN A 34 3.96 -25.89 17.81
CA GLN A 34 2.94 -25.43 18.76
C GLN A 34 1.93 -24.47 18.12
N GLN A 35 2.38 -23.60 17.22
CA GLN A 35 1.49 -22.73 16.43
C GLN A 35 0.50 -23.54 15.59
N GLU A 36 0.94 -24.64 14.97
CA GLU A 36 0.05 -25.53 14.22
C GLU A 36 -1.02 -26.16 15.13
N LEU A 37 -0.63 -26.64 16.32
CA LEU A 37 -1.59 -27.19 17.29
C LEU A 37 -2.61 -26.13 17.74
N LEU A 38 -2.14 -24.90 18.01
CA LEU A 38 -3.02 -23.80 18.37
C LEU A 38 -3.98 -23.43 17.23
N ALA A 39 -3.49 -23.40 15.98
CA ALA A 39 -4.33 -23.14 14.81
C ALA A 39 -5.41 -24.22 14.64
N ARG A 40 -5.07 -25.50 14.81
CA ARG A 40 -6.02 -26.62 14.80
C ARG A 40 -7.08 -26.48 15.90
N ALA A 41 -6.66 -26.13 17.12
CA ALA A 41 -7.58 -25.91 18.24
C ALA A 41 -8.52 -24.73 17.98
N ARG A 42 -8.01 -23.60 17.48
CA ARG A 42 -8.83 -22.43 17.10
C ARG A 42 -9.82 -22.80 16.00
N PHE A 43 -9.39 -23.52 14.96
CA PHE A 43 -10.28 -23.96 13.90
C PHE A 43 -11.36 -24.93 14.40
N ALA A 44 -11.05 -25.82 15.34
CA ALA A 44 -12.05 -26.71 15.93
C ALA A 44 -13.14 -25.95 16.72
N VAL A 45 -12.81 -24.79 17.29
CA VAL A 45 -13.74 -23.94 18.07
C VAL A 45 -14.51 -22.96 17.18
N TYR A 46 -13.82 -22.28 16.28
CA TYR A 46 -14.37 -21.16 15.50
C TYR A 46 -14.72 -21.53 14.05
N GLY A 47 -14.23 -22.66 13.54
CA GLY A 47 -14.44 -23.06 12.16
C GLY A 47 -13.92 -22.02 11.17
N ASP A 48 -14.73 -21.71 10.17
CA ASP A 48 -14.46 -20.74 9.10
C ASP A 48 -14.93 -19.32 9.43
N SER A 49 -15.41 -19.06 10.66
CA SER A 49 -15.82 -17.72 11.08
C SER A 49 -14.63 -16.77 11.25
N LEU A 50 -13.41 -17.30 11.35
CA LEU A 50 -12.16 -16.54 11.39
C LEU A 50 -11.39 -16.80 10.10
N TYR A 51 -10.90 -15.72 9.47
CA TYR A 51 -10.04 -15.84 8.31
C TYR A 51 -8.63 -16.31 8.71
N PRO A 52 -7.94 -17.09 7.87
CA PRO A 52 -6.57 -17.51 8.14
C PRO A 52 -5.59 -16.36 7.99
N ASP A 53 -4.43 -16.46 8.64
CA ASP A 53 -3.33 -15.49 8.51
C ASP A 53 -2.91 -15.30 7.04
N ALA A 54 -2.34 -14.13 6.74
CA ALA A 54 -1.80 -13.83 5.42
C ALA A 54 -0.55 -14.67 5.15
N THR A 55 -0.50 -15.34 4.00
CA THR A 55 0.60 -16.24 3.60
C THR A 55 1.13 -15.92 2.21
N PHE A 56 1.11 -14.64 1.80
CA PHE A 56 1.41 -14.20 0.42
C PHE A 56 0.55 -14.88 -0.66
N THR A 57 -0.67 -15.28 -0.30
CA THR A 57 -1.69 -15.79 -1.22
C THR A 57 -2.77 -14.75 -1.44
N LEU A 58 -3.48 -14.81 -2.56
CA LEU A 58 -4.61 -13.92 -2.84
C LEU A 58 -5.69 -14.00 -1.73
N ARG A 59 -6.14 -12.83 -1.26
CA ARG A 59 -7.25 -12.66 -0.31
C ARG A 59 -8.13 -11.49 -0.73
N LEU A 60 -9.34 -11.46 -0.19
CA LEU A 60 -10.28 -10.35 -0.33
C LEU A 60 -10.61 -9.79 1.05
N SER A 61 -10.60 -8.47 1.15
CA SER A 61 -11.01 -7.72 2.34
C SER A 61 -12.06 -6.71 1.86
N TYR A 62 -13.15 -6.56 2.61
CA TYR A 62 -14.24 -5.62 2.29
C TYR A 62 -14.45 -4.65 3.44
N GLY A 63 -14.89 -3.45 3.10
CA GLY A 63 -15.03 -2.36 4.05
C GLY A 63 -15.73 -1.17 3.44
N ALA A 64 -15.76 -0.07 4.18
CA ALA A 64 -16.33 1.19 3.75
C ALA A 64 -15.28 2.31 3.79
N VAL A 65 -15.50 3.35 2.99
CA VAL A 65 -14.75 4.60 3.11
C VAL A 65 -15.17 5.27 4.42
N GLN A 66 -14.25 5.35 5.37
CA GLN A 66 -14.57 5.78 6.73
C GLN A 66 -13.35 6.46 7.38
N GLY A 67 -13.58 7.65 7.96
CA GLY A 67 -12.59 8.32 8.79
C GLY A 67 -12.33 7.58 10.10
N TYR A 68 -11.46 8.11 10.95
CA TYR A 68 -11.12 7.50 12.24
C TYR A 68 -10.93 8.57 13.31
N ASP A 69 -10.78 8.13 14.56
CA ASP A 69 -10.39 8.99 15.67
C ASP A 69 -8.89 8.80 15.92
N ASP A 70 -8.13 9.89 15.87
CA ASP A 70 -6.71 9.94 16.21
C ASP A 70 -6.59 10.71 17.52
N ASN A 71 -6.52 9.97 18.64
CA ASN A 71 -6.32 10.53 19.97
C ASN A 71 -7.30 11.68 20.32
N GLY A 72 -8.59 11.51 19.99
CA GLY A 72 -9.66 12.49 20.19
C GLY A 72 -9.85 13.48 19.05
N ALA A 73 -8.97 13.48 18.02
CA ALA A 73 -9.13 14.26 16.82
C ALA A 73 -9.81 13.42 15.72
N ARG A 74 -10.98 13.86 15.25
CA ARG A 74 -11.66 13.18 14.14
C ARG A 74 -10.93 13.44 12.82
N VAL A 75 -10.39 12.39 12.22
CA VAL A 75 -9.77 12.42 10.89
C VAL A 75 -10.79 12.01 9.83
N GLY A 76 -11.01 12.89 8.84
CA GLY A 76 -11.91 12.64 7.72
C GLY A 76 -11.36 11.61 6.72
N PRO A 77 -12.21 10.98 5.90
CA PRO A 77 -11.80 9.88 5.03
C PRO A 77 -11.03 10.29 3.77
N PHE A 78 -10.93 11.59 3.45
CA PHE A 78 -10.37 12.06 2.18
C PHE A 78 -9.36 13.18 2.40
N THR A 79 -8.30 13.16 1.59
CA THR A 79 -7.45 14.34 1.33
C THR A 79 -7.72 14.86 -0.08
N THR A 80 -7.18 16.04 -0.41
CA THR A 80 -7.33 16.66 -1.73
C THR A 80 -5.98 17.07 -2.31
N ILE A 81 -5.92 17.30 -3.62
CA ILE A 81 -4.71 17.82 -4.28
C ILE A 81 -4.27 19.16 -3.67
N ALA A 82 -5.21 20.03 -3.31
CA ALA A 82 -4.89 21.28 -2.60
C ALA A 82 -4.11 21.02 -1.29
N GLY A 83 -4.44 19.94 -0.57
CA GLY A 83 -3.75 19.55 0.66
C GLY A 83 -2.27 19.21 0.48
N ALA A 84 -1.87 18.75 -0.71
CA ALA A 84 -0.46 18.52 -1.04
C ALA A 84 0.29 19.85 -1.23
N PHE A 85 -0.31 20.81 -1.94
CA PHE A 85 0.27 22.16 -2.10
C PHE A 85 0.32 22.94 -0.78
N ALA A 86 -0.68 22.77 0.09
CA ALA A 86 -0.70 23.41 1.41
C ALA A 86 0.42 22.91 2.33
N ARG A 87 0.90 21.68 2.12
CA ARG A 87 2.00 21.07 2.88
C ARG A 87 3.38 21.32 2.27
N HIS A 88 3.46 21.98 1.11
CA HIS A 88 4.72 22.21 0.44
C HIS A 88 5.59 23.23 1.19
N THR A 89 6.78 22.80 1.66
CA THR A 89 7.73 23.68 2.38
C THR A 89 8.88 24.19 1.51
N GLY A 90 9.09 23.61 0.33
CA GLY A 90 10.28 23.86 -0.50
C GLY A 90 11.50 23.01 -0.14
N THR A 91 11.42 22.18 0.90
CA THR A 91 12.52 21.34 1.40
C THR A 91 12.08 19.91 1.70
N ASP A 92 12.97 18.96 1.52
CA ASP A 92 12.71 17.56 1.84
C ASP A 92 12.32 17.38 3.32
N PRO A 93 11.36 16.49 3.66
CA PRO A 93 10.64 15.58 2.75
C PRO A 93 9.36 16.19 2.13
N PHE A 94 9.07 17.47 2.34
CA PHE A 94 7.83 18.14 1.89
C PHE A 94 8.04 19.06 0.67
N ALA A 95 9.13 18.89 -0.06
CA ALA A 95 9.36 19.54 -1.34
C ALA A 95 8.54 18.85 -2.44
N LEU A 96 7.54 19.56 -3.00
CA LEU A 96 6.86 19.10 -4.20
C LEU A 96 7.82 19.22 -5.40
N PRO A 97 7.85 18.22 -6.30
CA PRO A 97 8.65 18.30 -7.51
C PRO A 97 8.27 19.48 -8.39
N LYS A 98 9.24 20.02 -9.14
CA LYS A 98 9.01 21.13 -10.10
C LYS A 98 7.87 20.86 -11.08
N SER A 99 7.66 19.60 -11.48
CA SER A 99 6.55 19.20 -12.37
C SER A 99 5.18 19.49 -11.75
N TRP A 100 5.00 19.22 -10.46
CA TRP A 100 3.76 19.53 -9.71
C TRP A 100 3.57 21.03 -9.55
N LEU A 101 4.62 21.78 -9.21
CA LEU A 101 4.57 23.24 -9.10
C LEU A 101 4.17 23.90 -10.42
N THR A 102 4.75 23.43 -11.53
CA THR A 102 4.45 23.91 -12.89
C THR A 102 3.00 23.58 -13.29
N ALA A 103 2.48 22.43 -12.85
CA ALA A 103 1.14 21.98 -13.19
C ALA A 103 0.03 22.57 -12.30
N LYS A 104 0.36 23.27 -11.20
CA LYS A 104 -0.59 23.74 -10.18
C LYS A 104 -1.84 24.40 -10.74
N ALA A 105 -1.68 25.34 -11.68
CA ALA A 105 -2.80 26.07 -12.28
C ALA A 105 -3.72 25.20 -13.18
N ARG A 106 -3.25 24.02 -13.60
CA ARG A 106 -4.01 23.08 -14.43
C ARG A 106 -4.76 22.05 -13.58
N LEU A 107 -4.28 21.79 -12.36
CA LEU A 107 -4.84 20.78 -11.45
C LEU A 107 -6.12 21.29 -10.79
N ALA A 108 -7.13 20.44 -10.72
CA ALA A 108 -8.34 20.73 -9.96
C ALA A 108 -8.05 20.54 -8.45
N PRO A 109 -8.15 21.59 -7.62
CA PRO A 109 -7.69 21.56 -6.23
C PRO A 109 -8.55 20.67 -5.32
N ASP A 110 -9.82 20.47 -5.66
CA ASP A 110 -10.84 19.71 -4.95
C ASP A 110 -10.83 18.21 -5.28
N VAL A 111 -10.08 17.80 -6.32
CA VAL A 111 -9.89 16.38 -6.63
C VAL A 111 -9.33 15.68 -5.39
N GLN A 112 -10.07 14.67 -4.94
CA GLN A 112 -9.68 13.87 -3.80
C GLN A 112 -8.41 13.09 -4.15
N PHE A 113 -7.39 13.24 -3.32
CA PHE A 113 -6.06 12.70 -3.58
C PHE A 113 -5.92 11.30 -2.99
N ASN A 114 -5.90 11.20 -1.67
CA ASN A 114 -5.90 9.92 -0.96
C ASN A 114 -7.21 9.77 -0.19
N PHE A 115 -7.50 8.53 0.19
CA PHE A 115 -8.63 8.20 1.02
C PHE A 115 -8.33 6.99 1.91
N VAL A 116 -9.12 6.87 2.98
CA VAL A 116 -9.02 5.76 3.91
C VAL A 116 -10.28 4.90 3.94
N THR A 117 -10.09 3.61 4.23
CA THR A 117 -11.16 2.61 4.32
C THR A 117 -10.99 1.71 5.54
N SER A 118 -12.06 1.05 5.96
CA SER A 118 -12.07 0.08 7.05
C SER A 118 -11.60 -1.33 6.63
N ASN A 119 -10.94 -1.45 5.48
CA ASN A 119 -10.38 -2.72 5.02
C ASN A 119 -9.21 -3.12 5.93
N ASP A 120 -9.14 -4.41 6.25
CA ASP A 120 -7.98 -5.02 6.89
C ASP A 120 -6.90 -5.36 5.84
N ILE A 121 -5.68 -4.86 6.06
CA ILE A 121 -4.52 -5.05 5.18
C ILE A 121 -3.27 -5.28 6.03
N ILE A 122 -2.24 -5.86 5.40
CA ILE A 122 -0.90 -6.01 5.95
C ILE A 122 0.14 -5.85 4.83
N GLY A 123 1.43 -5.94 5.18
CA GLY A 123 2.52 -6.03 4.21
C GLY A 123 2.24 -7.07 3.12
N GLY A 124 2.37 -6.64 1.86
CA GLY A 124 2.00 -7.42 0.67
C GLY A 124 0.75 -6.91 -0.04
N ASN A 125 -0.09 -6.08 0.61
CA ASN A 125 -1.25 -5.46 -0.02
C ASN A 125 -0.93 -4.20 -0.87
N SER A 126 0.29 -3.67 -0.83
CA SER A 126 0.70 -2.51 -1.64
C SER A 126 0.44 -2.78 -3.13
N GLY A 127 -0.28 -1.87 -3.79
CA GLY A 127 -0.71 -2.02 -5.17
C GLY A 127 -2.04 -2.75 -5.36
N SER A 128 -2.73 -3.17 -4.30
CA SER A 128 -4.06 -3.78 -4.41
C SER A 128 -5.08 -2.78 -4.97
N PRO A 129 -5.94 -3.19 -5.93
CA PRO A 129 -7.01 -2.34 -6.41
C PRO A 129 -8.13 -2.24 -5.36
N VAL A 130 -8.59 -1.02 -5.10
CA VAL A 130 -9.83 -0.78 -4.36
C VAL A 130 -10.98 -0.74 -5.36
N VAL A 131 -11.95 -1.62 -5.21
CA VAL A 131 -13.06 -1.80 -6.16
C VAL A 131 -14.39 -1.44 -5.47
N ASN A 132 -15.26 -0.70 -6.16
CA ASN A 132 -16.58 -0.34 -5.64
C ASN A 132 -17.64 -1.43 -5.93
N GLN A 133 -18.87 -1.22 -5.46
CA GLN A 133 -19.99 -2.17 -5.64
C GLN A 133 -20.36 -2.45 -7.11
N ARG A 134 -19.91 -1.62 -8.07
CA ARG A 134 -20.12 -1.81 -9.51
C ARG A 134 -18.95 -2.52 -10.19
N GLY A 135 -17.92 -2.93 -9.45
CA GLY A 135 -16.72 -3.55 -10.05
C GLY A 135 -15.72 -2.54 -10.64
N GLU A 136 -15.87 -1.24 -10.36
CA GLU A 136 -14.96 -0.21 -10.89
C GLU A 136 -13.77 0.01 -9.93
N VAL A 137 -12.56 0.18 -10.48
CA VAL A 137 -11.36 0.52 -9.70
C VAL A 137 -11.40 1.99 -9.27
N VAL A 138 -11.60 2.22 -7.97
CA VAL A 138 -11.73 3.56 -7.37
C VAL A 138 -10.47 4.03 -6.63
N GLY A 139 -9.51 3.13 -6.41
CA GLY A 139 -8.23 3.49 -5.85
C GLY A 139 -7.19 2.39 -5.90
N LEU A 140 -6.01 2.72 -5.40
CA LEU A 140 -4.86 1.83 -5.30
C LEU A 140 -4.28 1.91 -3.89
N VAL A 141 -4.25 0.78 -3.18
CA VAL A 141 -3.71 0.71 -1.82
C VAL A 141 -2.21 0.94 -1.85
N PHE A 142 -1.71 1.71 -0.88
CA PHE A 142 -0.26 1.91 -0.72
C PHE A 142 0.22 1.82 0.72
N ASP A 143 -0.66 1.98 1.72
CA ASP A 143 -0.25 1.96 3.13
C ASP A 143 -1.41 1.66 4.09
N GLY A 144 -1.10 1.52 5.39
CA GLY A 144 -2.03 1.63 6.50
C GLY A 144 -1.77 2.91 7.31
N ASN A 145 -2.68 3.33 8.20
CA ASN A 145 -2.41 4.39 9.17
C ASN A 145 -1.54 3.91 10.33
N ILE A 146 -1.04 4.83 11.16
CA ILE A 146 -0.14 4.50 12.27
C ILE A 146 -0.79 3.53 13.27
N GLU A 147 -2.09 3.67 13.54
CA GLU A 147 -2.84 2.78 14.42
C GLU A 147 -2.92 1.34 13.88
N SER A 148 -2.84 1.15 12.56
CA SER A 148 -2.87 -0.17 11.93
C SER A 148 -1.57 -0.97 12.07
N LEU A 149 -0.49 -0.41 12.62
CA LEU A 149 0.77 -1.15 12.83
C LEU A 149 0.59 -2.37 13.75
N GLY A 150 -0.35 -2.32 14.71
CA GLY A 150 -0.71 -3.47 15.54
C GLY A 150 -1.60 -4.51 14.83
N GLY A 151 -2.09 -4.19 13.63
CA GLY A 151 -3.03 -5.01 12.84
C GLY A 151 -2.51 -6.40 12.49
N GLU A 152 -1.19 -6.57 12.43
CA GLU A 152 -0.54 -7.89 12.26
C GLU A 152 -0.88 -8.87 13.39
N TYR A 153 -1.14 -8.36 14.59
CA TYR A 153 -1.51 -9.16 15.76
C TYR A 153 -3.01 -9.13 16.04
N GLY A 154 -3.67 -8.00 15.76
CA GLY A 154 -5.09 -7.82 15.98
C GLY A 154 -5.66 -6.60 15.27
N PHE A 155 -6.69 -6.81 14.47
CA PHE A 155 -7.40 -5.75 13.77
C PHE A 155 -8.40 -5.02 14.69
N ASP A 156 -8.23 -3.70 14.84
CA ASP A 156 -9.20 -2.84 15.52
C ASP A 156 -9.95 -1.97 14.50
N ALA A 157 -11.21 -2.32 14.24
CA ALA A 157 -12.05 -1.63 13.28
C ALA A 157 -12.30 -0.15 13.64
N SER A 158 -12.15 0.25 14.91
CA SER A 158 -12.40 1.62 15.35
C SER A 158 -11.34 2.58 14.80
N VAL A 159 -10.08 2.14 14.72
CA VAL A 159 -8.92 2.98 14.38
C VAL A 159 -8.13 2.51 13.15
N ASN A 160 -8.09 1.21 12.84
CA ASN A 160 -7.28 0.71 11.72
C ASN A 160 -7.87 1.16 10.38
N ARG A 161 -7.03 1.76 9.53
CA ARG A 161 -7.43 2.25 8.22
C ARG A 161 -6.43 1.87 7.15
N THR A 162 -6.95 1.29 6.07
CA THR A 162 -6.23 1.15 4.81
C THR A 162 -6.17 2.49 4.10
N VAL A 163 -4.99 2.90 3.66
CA VAL A 163 -4.72 4.13 2.90
C VAL A 163 -4.53 3.80 1.42
N ALA A 164 -5.29 4.51 0.58
CA ALA A 164 -5.25 4.34 -0.87
C ALA A 164 -5.22 5.70 -1.59
N VAL A 165 -4.59 5.74 -2.76
CA VAL A 165 -4.70 6.89 -3.68
C VAL A 165 -5.96 6.73 -4.52
N ARG A 166 -6.73 7.81 -4.73
CA ARG A 166 -7.93 7.80 -5.57
C ARG A 166 -7.55 7.66 -7.04
N SER A 167 -8.29 6.82 -7.78
CA SER A 167 -8.13 6.71 -9.24
C SER A 167 -8.27 8.06 -9.95
N ALA A 168 -9.14 8.94 -9.46
CA ALA A 168 -9.31 10.29 -10.01
C ALA A 168 -8.03 11.12 -9.93
N ALA A 169 -7.31 11.07 -8.81
CA ALA A 169 -6.04 11.79 -8.66
C ALA A 169 -4.91 11.17 -9.49
N LEU A 170 -4.88 9.84 -9.63
CA LEU A 170 -3.96 9.18 -10.56
C LEU A 170 -4.15 9.68 -11.99
N LEU A 171 -5.39 9.68 -12.49
CA LEU A 171 -5.72 10.13 -13.84
C LEU A 171 -5.44 11.63 -14.04
N GLU A 172 -5.72 12.45 -13.03
CA GLU A 172 -5.45 13.89 -13.02
C GLU A 172 -3.94 14.18 -13.11
N ALA A 173 -3.13 13.51 -12.26
CA ALA A 173 -1.68 13.66 -12.27
C ALA A 173 -1.05 13.13 -13.56
N MET A 174 -1.44 11.93 -14.00
CA MET A 174 -1.01 11.35 -15.27
C MET A 174 -1.27 12.29 -16.44
N GLY A 175 -2.48 12.87 -16.53
CA GLY A 175 -2.84 13.77 -17.62
C GLY A 175 -2.14 15.13 -17.55
N LYS A 176 -2.12 15.77 -16.38
CA LYS A 176 -1.78 17.20 -16.25
C LYS A 176 -0.40 17.49 -15.66
N VAL A 177 0.18 16.57 -14.91
CA VAL A 177 1.55 16.68 -14.39
C VAL A 177 2.53 16.00 -15.33
N TYR A 178 2.22 14.77 -15.75
CA TYR A 178 3.15 13.90 -16.47
C TYR A 178 2.93 13.84 -17.99
N GLY A 179 1.84 14.40 -18.50
CA GLY A 179 1.54 14.41 -19.94
C GLY A 179 1.25 13.03 -20.53
N ALA A 180 0.89 12.04 -19.69
CA ALA A 180 0.64 10.65 -20.06
C ALA A 180 -0.74 10.43 -20.70
N LYS A 181 -1.13 11.30 -21.65
CA LYS A 181 -2.47 11.29 -22.28
C LYS A 181 -2.83 9.95 -22.89
N ARG A 182 -1.90 9.29 -23.59
CA ARG A 182 -2.12 7.98 -24.21
C ARG A 182 -2.62 6.94 -23.19
N LEU A 183 -1.96 6.87 -22.03
CA LEU A 183 -2.32 5.93 -20.97
C LEU A 183 -3.66 6.30 -20.32
N VAL A 184 -3.92 7.59 -20.13
CA VAL A 184 -5.22 8.04 -19.59
C VAL A 184 -6.36 7.69 -20.53
N ASP A 185 -6.18 7.83 -21.85
CA ASP A 185 -7.20 7.47 -22.84
C ASP A 185 -7.41 5.94 -22.86
N GLU A 186 -6.33 5.15 -22.82
CA GLU A 186 -6.37 3.68 -22.72
C GLU A 186 -7.14 3.20 -21.47
N LEU A 187 -6.81 3.74 -20.29
CA LEU A 187 -7.49 3.40 -19.03
C LEU A 187 -8.96 3.81 -18.99
N LYS A 188 -9.35 4.83 -19.75
CA LYS A 188 -10.74 5.28 -19.89
C LYS A 188 -11.51 4.53 -20.97
N GLY A 189 -10.90 3.53 -21.62
CA GLY A 189 -11.51 2.80 -22.72
C GLY A 189 -11.76 3.67 -23.95
N ARG A 190 -11.04 4.79 -24.11
CA ARG A 190 -11.15 5.65 -25.28
C ARG A 190 -10.23 5.13 -26.38
N PRO A 191 -10.68 5.08 -27.65
CA PRO A 191 -9.82 4.65 -28.75
C PRO A 191 -8.59 5.54 -28.82
N SER A 192 -7.41 4.92 -28.85
CA SER A 192 -6.17 5.67 -29.05
C SER A 192 -6.27 6.36 -30.42
N THR A 193 -6.05 7.68 -30.46
CA THR A 193 -5.89 8.38 -31.74
C THR A 193 -4.56 7.95 -32.33
N THR A 194 -4.53 6.75 -32.91
CA THR A 194 -3.41 6.27 -33.70
C THR A 194 -3.29 7.23 -34.86
N ARG A 195 -2.20 8.00 -34.88
CA ARG A 195 -1.84 8.87 -36.00
C ARG A 195 -1.74 7.97 -37.22
N THR A 196 -2.71 8.07 -38.13
CA THR A 196 -2.67 7.40 -39.44
C THR A 196 -1.33 7.75 -40.06
N ALA A 197 -0.45 6.75 -40.20
CA ALA A 197 0.76 6.93 -40.98
C ALA A 197 0.31 7.28 -42.39
N ALA A 198 0.59 8.51 -42.82
CA ALA A 198 0.36 8.92 -44.19
C ALA A 198 1.15 7.95 -45.08
N SER A 199 0.45 7.16 -45.89
CA SER A 199 1.04 6.41 -46.99
C SER A 199 1.56 7.43 -48.01
N GLY A 200 2.81 7.85 -47.82
CA GLY A 200 3.60 8.52 -48.84
C GLY A 200 3.86 7.52 -49.97
N ARG A 201 3.69 8.03 -51.20
CA ARG A 201 3.82 7.34 -52.49
C ARG A 201 5.19 6.72 -52.72
#